data_AF-A0A1H6TKQ9-F1
#
_entry.id   AF-A0A1H6TKQ9-F1
#
_cell.length_a   1.000
_cell.length_b   1.000
_cell.length_c   1.000
_cell.angle_alpha   90.00
_cell.angle_beta   90.00
_cell.angle_gamma   90.00
#
_symmetry.space_group_name_H-M   'P 1'
#
loop_
_entity.id
_entity.type
_entity.pdbx_description
1 polymer ?
#
loop_
_entity_poly.entity_id
_entity_poly.type
_entity_poly.pdbx_seq_one_letter_code
_entity_poly.pdbx_strand_id
1 'polypeptide(L)'
;MNRLATVMMAVAPFIAMSNLVDAAEEDPDPLTADLQLVVPQGAADDEQTVEAHDYQYGDELDVEKIISIESDSMACGVTPAVMTYEDSHGERHVLRYQVMGTGCQNG
;
A
#
# COMPACT_ATOMS: atom_id res chain seq x y z
N MET A 1 51.29 -42.96 16.62
CA MET A 1 49.98 -43.65 16.46
C MET A 1 48.91 -42.65 16.86
N ASN A 2 47.95 -42.20 16.07
CA ASN A 2 47.62 -42.48 14.68
C ASN A 2 46.69 -41.33 14.20
N ARG A 3 47.10 -40.69 13.09
CA ARG A 3 46.29 -40.14 11.98
C ARG A 3 45.33 -38.96 12.23
N LEU A 4 45.81 -37.80 11.75
CA LEU A 4 45.02 -36.66 11.26
C LEU A 4 43.92 -37.13 10.29
N ALA A 5 42.69 -36.71 10.53
CA ALA A 5 41.60 -36.77 9.56
C ALA A 5 41.11 -35.34 9.29
N THR A 6 41.76 -34.69 8.32
CA THR A 6 41.29 -33.47 7.67
C THR A 6 39.99 -33.81 6.93
N VAL A 7 38.85 -33.35 7.46
CA VAL A 7 37.60 -33.38 6.72
C VAL A 7 37.66 -32.26 5.68
N MET A 8 37.90 -32.63 4.42
CA MET A 8 37.71 -31.76 3.27
C MET A 8 36.25 -31.30 3.24
N MET A 9 35.98 -30.04 3.61
CA MET A 9 34.77 -29.37 3.16
C MET A 9 34.91 -29.16 1.65
N ALA A 10 34.33 -30.07 0.88
CA ALA A 10 34.03 -29.81 -0.52
C ALA A 10 33.09 -28.60 -0.56
N VAL A 11 33.63 -27.46 -0.98
CA VAL A 11 32.83 -26.31 -1.39
C VAL A 11 32.12 -26.77 -2.67
N ALA A 12 30.88 -27.25 -2.52
CA ALA A 12 30.02 -27.45 -3.67
C ALA A 12 29.82 -26.07 -4.31
N PRO A 13 30.20 -25.85 -5.58
CA PRO A 13 29.76 -24.67 -6.27
C PRO A 13 28.23 -24.75 -6.32
N PHE A 14 27.55 -23.78 -5.72
CA PHE A 14 26.15 -23.51 -6.01
C PHE A 14 26.10 -23.21 -7.51
N ILE A 15 25.81 -24.24 -8.30
CA ILE A 15 25.42 -24.11 -9.69
C ILE A 15 24.14 -23.31 -9.64
N ALA A 16 24.24 -22.01 -9.96
CA ALA A 16 23.10 -21.19 -10.27
C ALA A 16 22.33 -21.92 -11.37
N MET A 17 21.10 -22.35 -11.08
CA MET A 17 20.20 -22.82 -12.11
C MET A 17 19.84 -21.61 -12.94
N SER A 18 20.54 -21.44 -14.05
CA SER A 18 20.16 -20.58 -15.15
C SER A 18 18.71 -20.90 -15.51
N ASN A 19 17.81 -19.93 -15.34
CA ASN A 19 16.56 -19.97 -16.07
C ASN A 19 16.94 -19.91 -17.55
N LEU A 20 16.79 -21.02 -18.25
CA LEU A 20 16.68 -21.02 -19.71
C LEU A 20 15.40 -20.26 -20.02
N VAL A 21 15.51 -18.94 -20.17
CA VAL A 21 14.52 -18.17 -20.91
C VAL A 21 14.74 -18.55 -22.36
N ASP A 22 13.72 -19.18 -22.93
CA ASP A 22 13.63 -19.57 -24.33
C ASP A 22 13.86 -18.31 -25.17
N ALA A 23 14.99 -18.25 -25.87
CA ALA A 23 15.25 -17.25 -26.89
C ALA A 23 14.43 -17.64 -28.14
N ALA A 24 13.12 -17.46 -28.05
CA ALA A 24 12.32 -17.23 -29.24
C ALA A 24 12.78 -15.90 -29.83
N GLU A 25 13.36 -16.00 -31.01
CA GLU A 25 13.87 -14.89 -31.80
C GLU A 25 12.68 -14.02 -32.24
N GLU A 26 12.44 -12.92 -31.53
CA GLU A 26 11.57 -11.85 -32.00
C GLU A 26 12.42 -10.58 -32.17
N ASP A 27 12.56 -10.18 -33.43
CA ASP A 27 13.26 -8.98 -33.88
C ASP A 27 12.73 -7.77 -33.08
N PRO A 28 13.56 -7.03 -32.31
CA PRO A 28 13.07 -5.91 -31.53
C PRO A 28 12.70 -4.74 -32.46
N ASP A 29 11.41 -4.39 -32.50
CA ASP A 29 10.89 -3.23 -33.22
C ASP A 29 11.72 -1.96 -32.90
N PRO A 30 12.26 -1.24 -33.90
CA PRO A 30 13.15 -0.09 -33.69
C PRO A 30 12.45 1.17 -33.12
N LEU A 31 11.16 1.10 -32.78
CA LEU A 31 10.33 2.23 -32.36
C LEU A 31 10.14 2.36 -30.84
N THR A 32 10.71 1.46 -30.03
CA THR A 32 10.59 1.52 -28.56
C THR A 32 11.79 2.16 -27.84
N ALA A 33 12.85 2.55 -28.56
CA ALA A 33 14.08 3.05 -27.95
C ALA A 33 14.02 4.51 -27.42
N ASP A 34 13.01 5.30 -27.77
CA ASP A 34 12.96 6.74 -27.44
C ASP A 34 11.88 7.14 -26.43
N LEU A 35 11.18 6.19 -25.80
CA LEU A 35 10.22 6.50 -24.73
C LEU A 35 10.80 6.26 -23.33
N GLN A 36 12.01 6.78 -23.07
CA GLN A 36 12.40 7.15 -21.71
C GLN A 36 11.69 8.45 -21.32
N LEU A 37 10.36 8.39 -21.21
CA LEU A 37 9.59 9.37 -20.48
C LEU A 37 9.94 9.19 -19.00
N VAL A 38 10.80 10.09 -18.54
CA VAL A 38 11.02 10.49 -17.15
C VAL A 38 9.82 10.10 -16.30
N VAL A 39 9.93 9.01 -15.54
CA VAL A 39 8.98 8.73 -14.47
C VAL A 39 9.17 9.88 -13.49
N PRO A 40 8.19 10.77 -13.29
CA PRO A 40 8.27 11.67 -12.16
C PRO A 40 8.34 10.75 -10.95
N GLN A 41 9.47 10.76 -10.26
CA GLN A 41 9.52 10.26 -8.90
C GLN A 41 8.61 11.21 -8.13
N GLY A 42 7.32 10.86 -8.10
CA GLY A 42 6.35 11.50 -7.22
C GLY A 42 7.01 11.55 -5.86
N ALA A 43 7.11 12.76 -5.32
CA ALA A 43 7.56 12.98 -3.97
C ALA A 43 6.89 11.90 -3.13
N ALA A 44 7.69 11.10 -2.42
CA ALA A 44 7.16 10.33 -1.32
C ALA A 44 6.51 11.35 -0.41
N ASP A 45 5.19 11.47 -0.52
CA ASP A 45 4.36 12.11 0.49
C ASP A 45 4.79 11.40 1.77
N ASP A 46 5.29 12.17 2.73
CA ASP A 46 5.69 11.66 4.04
C ASP A 46 4.43 10.98 4.58
N GLU A 47 4.31 9.66 4.36
CA GLU A 47 3.15 8.86 4.75
C GLU A 47 3.24 8.71 6.27
N GLN A 48 3.00 9.83 6.95
CA GLN A 48 2.75 9.86 8.36
C GLN A 48 1.46 9.08 8.54
N THR A 49 1.63 7.85 8.97
CA THR A 49 0.54 6.99 9.40
C THR A 49 -0.08 7.64 10.63
N VAL A 50 -1.09 8.46 10.38
CA VAL A 50 -1.94 9.03 11.43
C VAL A 50 -2.87 7.93 11.91
N GLU A 51 -2.73 7.54 13.18
CA GLU A 51 -3.60 6.56 13.80
C GLU A 51 -5.05 7.08 13.84
N ALA A 52 -5.99 6.20 13.47
CA ALA A 52 -7.40 6.53 13.50
C ALA A 52 -7.92 6.55 14.96
N HIS A 53 -8.64 7.60 15.34
CA HIS A 53 -9.38 7.64 16.61
C HIS A 53 -10.88 7.50 16.37
N ASP A 54 -11.58 6.87 17.31
CA ASP A 54 -13.03 6.76 17.23
C ASP A 54 -13.69 8.07 17.68
N TYR A 55 -14.77 8.47 17.02
CA TYR A 55 -15.62 9.59 17.44
C TYR A 55 -16.42 9.22 18.70
N GLN A 56 -16.46 10.12 19.69
CA GLN A 56 -17.40 10.05 20.80
C GLN A 56 -18.49 11.12 20.63
N TYR A 57 -19.72 10.75 20.96
CA TYR A 57 -20.84 11.67 20.84
C TYR A 57 -20.64 12.90 21.74
N GLY A 58 -20.57 14.07 21.12
CA GLY A 58 -20.32 15.34 21.80
C GLY A 58 -18.91 15.87 21.63
N ASP A 59 -18.00 15.15 20.95
CA ASP A 59 -16.69 15.68 20.62
C ASP A 59 -16.83 16.88 19.68
N GLU A 60 -16.11 17.95 20.01
CA GLU A 60 -15.96 19.13 19.17
C GLU A 60 -14.75 18.90 18.25
N LEU A 61 -15.02 18.73 16.95
CA LEU A 61 -14.00 18.54 15.93
C LEU A 61 -13.71 19.87 15.24
N ASP A 62 -12.43 20.24 15.15
CA ASP A 62 -11.98 21.37 14.37
C ASP A 62 -11.72 20.93 12.93
N VAL A 63 -12.77 20.82 12.11
CA VAL A 63 -12.67 20.37 10.72
C VAL A 63 -12.62 21.57 9.79
N GLU A 64 -11.44 21.89 9.24
CA GLU A 64 -11.28 22.95 8.23
C GLU A 64 -11.45 22.37 6.81
N LYS A 65 -10.85 21.21 6.53
CA LYS A 65 -10.91 20.59 5.20
C LYS A 65 -11.01 19.07 5.25
N ILE A 66 -12.01 18.51 4.58
CA ILE A 66 -12.12 17.06 4.37
C ILE A 66 -11.19 16.63 3.23
N ILE A 67 -10.35 15.64 3.48
CA ILE A 67 -9.42 15.05 2.51
C ILE A 67 -10.05 13.83 1.84
N SER A 68 -10.59 12.90 2.64
CA SER A 68 -11.27 11.71 2.14
C SER A 68 -12.32 11.21 3.14
N ILE A 69 -13.30 10.47 2.61
CA ILE A 69 -14.25 9.70 3.40
C ILE A 69 -14.35 8.31 2.76
N GLU A 70 -14.09 7.29 3.55
CA GLU A 70 -14.23 5.88 3.19
C GLU A 70 -15.42 5.31 3.95
N SER A 71 -16.40 4.77 3.23
CA SER A 71 -17.58 4.14 3.83
C SER A 71 -18.20 3.12 2.89
N ASP A 72 -18.89 2.12 3.46
CA ASP A 72 -19.76 1.24 2.69
C ASP A 72 -21.17 1.82 2.60
N SER A 73 -21.41 2.68 1.61
CA SER A 73 -22.71 3.35 1.43
C SER A 73 -23.86 2.41 1.12
N MET A 74 -23.56 1.22 0.59
CA MET A 74 -24.54 0.19 0.19
C MET A 74 -24.80 -0.83 1.30
N ALA A 75 -24.09 -0.74 2.43
CA ALA A 75 -24.40 -1.54 3.61
C ALA A 75 -25.86 -1.30 4.06
N CYS A 76 -26.45 -2.32 4.67
CA CYS A 76 -27.76 -2.21 5.30
C CYS A 76 -27.59 -2.01 6.81
N GLY A 77 -28.07 -0.88 7.33
CA GLY A 77 -27.98 -0.52 8.75
C GLY A 77 -26.80 0.40 9.08
N VAL A 78 -26.44 0.48 10.36
CA VAL A 78 -25.33 1.33 10.83
C VAL A 78 -24.00 0.63 10.53
N THR A 79 -23.09 1.33 9.86
CA THR A 79 -21.80 0.82 9.39
C THR A 79 -20.67 1.81 9.70
N PRO A 80 -19.43 1.36 9.93
CA PRO A 80 -18.29 2.25 10.12
C PRO A 80 -17.97 3.07 8.85
N ALA A 81 -17.50 4.28 9.08
CA ALA A 81 -16.88 5.16 8.10
C ALA A 81 -15.57 5.70 8.67
N VAL A 82 -14.61 6.01 7.79
CA VAL A 82 -13.34 6.64 8.12
C VAL A 82 -13.25 7.96 7.37
N MET A 83 -12.99 9.05 8.07
CA MET A 83 -12.79 10.37 7.47
C MET A 83 -11.38 10.84 7.79
N THR A 84 -10.66 11.26 6.75
CA THR A 84 -9.40 11.98 6.89
C THR A 84 -9.67 13.46 6.67
N TYR A 85 -9.28 14.30 7.61
CA TYR A 85 -9.48 15.75 7.53
C TYR A 85 -8.22 16.51 8.00
N GLU A 86 -8.17 17.78 7.63
CA GLU A 86 -7.21 18.76 8.10
C GLU A 86 -7.93 19.75 9.00
N ASP A 87 -7.33 20.07 10.15
CA ASP A 87 -7.86 21.04 11.10
C ASP A 87 -7.44 22.49 10.76
N SER A 88 -7.89 23.46 11.55
CA SER A 88 -7.55 24.88 11.31
C SER A 88 -6.07 25.21 11.51
N HIS A 89 -5.29 24.30 12.11
CA HIS A 89 -3.84 24.41 12.29
C HIS A 89 -3.05 23.74 11.16
N GLY A 90 -3.72 23.06 10.23
CA GLY A 90 -3.10 22.33 9.13
C GLY A 90 -2.68 20.90 9.50
N GLU A 91 -3.08 20.38 10.65
CA GLU A 91 -2.76 19.02 11.09
C GLU A 91 -3.77 18.01 10.53
N ARG A 92 -3.28 16.84 10.13
CA ARG A 92 -4.10 15.77 9.57
C ARG A 92 -4.58 14.81 10.64
N HIS A 93 -5.87 14.52 10.62
CA HIS A 93 -6.54 13.61 11.55
C HIS A 93 -7.30 12.54 10.80
N VAL A 94 -7.33 11.33 11.36
CA VAL A 94 -8.15 10.22 10.87
C VAL A 94 -9.19 9.87 11.93
N LEU A 95 -10.46 10.03 11.57
CA LEU A 95 -11.60 9.80 12.45
C LEU A 95 -12.40 8.58 11.97
N ARG A 96 -12.67 7.65 12.88
CA ARG A 96 -13.62 6.56 12.66
C ARG A 96 -14.96 6.89 13.33
N TYR A 97 -16.04 6.78 12.59
CA TYR A 97 -17.39 7.04 13.09
C TYR A 97 -18.39 6.10 12.44
N GLN A 98 -19.66 6.20 12.82
CA GLN A 98 -20.72 5.34 12.30
C GLN A 98 -21.68 6.15 11.42
N VAL A 99 -22.08 5.58 10.28
CA VAL A 99 -23.04 6.14 9.34
C VAL A 99 -24.17 5.15 9.07
N MET A 100 -25.33 5.65 8.66
CA MET A 100 -26.43 4.79 8.20
C MET A 100 -26.25 4.47 6.72
N GLY A 101 -26.06 3.20 6.39
CA GLY A 101 -26.00 2.72 5.02
C GLY A 101 -27.38 2.73 4.35
N THR A 102 -27.37 2.85 3.02
CA THR A 102 -28.58 3.01 2.20
C THR A 102 -29.05 1.69 1.54
N GLY A 103 -28.43 0.56 1.88
CA GLY A 103 -28.68 -0.74 1.25
C GLY A 103 -30.05 -1.37 1.54
N CYS A 104 -30.74 -0.95 2.60
CA CYS A 104 -32.01 -1.55 3.02
C CYS A 104 -33.24 -1.05 2.23
N GLN A 105 -33.17 -0.96 0.91
CA GLN A 105 -34.23 -0.36 0.09
C GLN A 105 -35.36 -1.33 -0.30
N ASN A 106 -35.27 -2.63 0.03
CA ASN A 106 -36.32 -3.61 -0.24
C ASN A 106 -36.47 -4.54 0.98
N GLY A 107 -37.44 -4.24 1.84
CA GLY A 107 -37.75 -5.02 3.04
C GLY A 107 -38.53 -6.30 2.78
#